data_AF-A0A098EFV1-F1
#
_entry.id   AF-A0A098EFV1-F1
#
_cell.length_a   1.000
_cell.length_b   1.000
_cell.length_c   1.000
_cell.angle_alpha   90.00
_cell.angle_beta   90.00
_cell.angle_gamma   90.00
#
_symmetry.space_group_name_H-M   'P 1'
#
loop_
_entity.id
_entity.type
_entity.pdbx_description
1 polymer ?
#
loop_
_entity_poly.entity_id
_entity_poly.type
_entity_poly.pdbx_seq_one_letter_code
_entity_poly.pdbx_strand_id
1 'polypeptide(L)'
;MNMKYDCLFEKIIRHVESVYPDAISAKEISKNLKIGSYHAVLWRCKELGKEGMIKRVNKRKYRAIKNDEQNITHTKMDIIQKIIETECEHKLNEILAILGGNKKES
;
A
#
# COMPACT_ATOMS: atom_id res chain seq x y z
N MET A 1 8.21 -7.27 -23.93
CA MET A 1 7.43 -8.53 -24.05
C MET A 1 6.01 -8.25 -23.58
N ASN A 2 5.06 -8.05 -24.49
CA ASN A 2 3.64 -7.90 -24.13
C ASN A 2 3.03 -9.29 -23.98
N MET A 3 3.05 -9.83 -22.76
CA MET A 3 2.35 -11.07 -22.45
C MET A 3 0.85 -10.81 -22.57
N LYS A 4 0.21 -11.43 -23.56
CA LYS A 4 -1.23 -11.65 -23.60
C LYS A 4 -1.61 -12.33 -22.30
N TYR A 5 -2.13 -11.57 -21.33
CA TYR A 5 -2.77 -12.17 -20.18
C TYR A 5 -3.95 -12.99 -20.68
N ASP A 6 -3.94 -14.28 -20.36
CA ASP A 6 -5.06 -15.19 -20.59
C ASP A 6 -6.34 -14.46 -20.12
N CYS A 7 -7.41 -14.43 -20.92
CA CYS A 7 -8.62 -13.64 -20.61
C CYS A 7 -9.21 -13.92 -19.21
N LEU A 8 -8.86 -15.07 -18.65
CA LEU A 8 -9.16 -15.49 -17.29
C LEU A 8 -8.43 -14.66 -16.21
N PHE A 9 -7.16 -14.33 -16.42
CA PHE A 9 -6.36 -13.53 -15.47
C PHE A 9 -6.94 -12.12 -15.34
N GLU A 10 -7.22 -11.45 -16.46
CA GLU A 10 -7.83 -10.11 -16.45
C GLU A 10 -9.18 -10.10 -15.75
N LYS A 11 -10.02 -11.12 -15.99
CA LYS A 11 -11.32 -11.26 -15.31
C LYS A 11 -11.15 -11.42 -13.79
N ILE A 12 -10.18 -12.21 -13.35
CA ILE A 12 -9.88 -12.39 -11.92
C ILE A 12 -9.40 -11.07 -11.31
N ILE A 13 -8.48 -10.37 -11.96
CA ILE A 13 -7.95 -9.07 -11.48
C ILE A 13 -9.09 -8.06 -11.35
N ARG A 14 -9.86 -7.83 -12.42
CA ARG A 14 -10.98 -6.87 -12.42
C ARG A 14 -12.03 -7.18 -11.35
N HIS A 15 -12.29 -8.47 -11.11
CA HIS A 15 -13.23 -8.88 -10.07
C HIS A 15 -12.69 -8.70 -8.66
N VAL A 16 -11.37 -8.83 -8.47
CA VAL A 16 -10.72 -8.53 -7.19
C VAL A 16 -10.62 -7.02 -6.96
N GLU A 17 -10.49 -6.22 -8.02
CA GLU A 17 -10.53 -4.75 -7.98
C GLU A 17 -11.93 -4.21 -7.69
N SER A 18 -12.98 -4.80 -8.27
CA SER A 18 -14.35 -4.33 -8.10
C SER A 18 -14.88 -4.48 -6.66
N VAL A 19 -14.25 -5.34 -5.86
CA VAL A 19 -14.57 -5.55 -4.45
C VAL A 19 -13.61 -4.82 -3.49
N TYR A 20 -12.67 -4.04 -4.01
CA TYR A 20 -11.79 -3.22 -3.16
C TYR A 20 -12.62 -2.20 -2.35
N PRO A 21 -12.31 -1.94 -1.06
CA PRO A 21 -11.13 -2.36 -0.29
C PRO A 21 -11.23 -3.75 0.37
N ASP A 22 -12.30 -4.49 0.13
CA ASP A 22 -12.50 -5.80 0.75
C ASP A 22 -11.62 -6.88 0.13
N ALA A 23 -11.53 -8.01 0.83
CA ALA A 23 -10.78 -9.18 0.38
C ALA A 23 -11.73 -10.34 0.07
N ILE A 24 -11.49 -11.00 -1.06
CA ILE A 24 -12.34 -12.06 -1.61
C ILE A 24 -11.59 -13.39 -1.71
N SER A 25 -12.27 -14.51 -1.51
CA SER A 25 -11.68 -15.83 -1.64
C SER A 25 -11.73 -16.37 -3.06
N ALA A 26 -10.80 -17.26 -3.43
CA ALA A 26 -10.81 -17.93 -4.73
C ALA A 26 -12.10 -18.73 -5.00
N LYS A 27 -12.79 -19.20 -3.93
CA LYS A 27 -14.08 -19.89 -4.05
C LYS A 27 -15.19 -18.92 -4.49
N GLU A 28 -15.22 -17.73 -3.90
CA GLU A 28 -16.15 -16.67 -4.28
C GLU A 28 -15.88 -16.15 -5.69
N ILE A 29 -14.61 -15.96 -6.07
CA ILE A 29 -14.22 -15.56 -7.43
C ILE A 29 -14.73 -16.59 -8.45
N SER A 30 -14.46 -17.88 -8.22
CA SER A 30 -14.92 -18.96 -9.13
C SER A 30 -16.44 -19.00 -9.26
N LYS A 31 -17.18 -18.82 -8.15
CA LYS A 31 -18.64 -18.79 -8.14
C LYS A 31 -19.20 -17.57 -8.86
N ASN A 32 -18.65 -16.39 -8.62
CA ASN A 32 -19.17 -15.12 -9.14
C ASN A 32 -18.89 -14.98 -10.64
N LEU A 33 -17.69 -15.37 -11.07
CA LEU A 33 -17.31 -15.30 -12.48
C LEU A 33 -17.81 -16.50 -13.29
N LYS A 34 -18.31 -17.56 -12.63
CA LYS A 34 -18.68 -18.84 -13.24
C LYS A 34 -17.54 -19.40 -14.12
N ILE A 35 -16.30 -19.26 -13.65
CA ILE A 35 -15.10 -19.70 -14.36
C ILE A 35 -14.34 -20.77 -13.57
N GLY A 36 -13.84 -21.76 -14.31
CA GLY A 36 -12.90 -22.77 -13.84
C GLY A 36 -13.37 -23.54 -12.61
N SER A 37 -12.49 -24.42 -12.13
CA SER A 37 -12.66 -25.00 -10.79
C SER A 37 -12.08 -24.05 -9.74
N TYR A 38 -12.52 -24.19 -8.50
CA TYR A 38 -11.92 -23.50 -7.35
C TYR A 38 -10.38 -23.64 -7.32
N HIS A 39 -9.86 -24.83 -7.61
CA HIS A 39 -8.41 -25.08 -7.61
C HIS A 39 -7.69 -24.35 -8.74
N ALA A 40 -8.28 -24.28 -9.94
CA ALA A 40 -7.73 -23.51 -11.05
C ALA A 40 -7.68 -22.02 -10.70
N VAL A 41 -8.77 -21.46 -10.16
CA VAL A 41 -8.81 -20.05 -9.74
C VAL A 41 -7.82 -19.79 -8.60
N LEU A 42 -7.73 -20.67 -7.61
CA LEU A 42 -6.77 -20.55 -6.51
C LEU A 42 -5.33 -20.53 -7.01
N TRP A 43 -4.99 -21.43 -7.95
CA TRP A 43 -3.65 -21.48 -8.54
C TRP A 43 -3.35 -20.17 -9.27
N ARG A 44 -4.29 -19.66 -10.09
CA ARG A 44 -4.15 -18.37 -10.78
C ARG A 44 -4.01 -17.18 -9.83
N CYS A 45 -4.79 -17.14 -8.73
CA CYS A 45 -4.63 -16.10 -7.70
C CYS A 45 -3.26 -16.15 -7.01
N LYS A 46 -2.65 -17.32 -6.87
CA LYS A 46 -1.27 -17.43 -6.34
C LYS A 46 -0.25 -16.86 -7.32
N GLU A 47 -0.39 -17.14 -8.61
CA GLU A 47 0.48 -16.58 -9.66
C GLU A 47 0.37 -15.05 -9.72
N LEU A 48 -0.86 -14.52 -9.78
CA LEU A 48 -1.11 -13.07 -9.71
C LEU A 48 -0.54 -12.41 -8.45
N GLY A 49 -0.54 -13.14 -7.32
CA GLY A 49 0.06 -12.67 -6.09
C GLY A 49 1.59 -12.61 -6.13
N LYS A 50 2.25 -13.53 -6.85
CA LYS A 50 3.70 -13.50 -7.07
C LYS A 50 4.09 -12.37 -8.03
N GLU A 51 3.26 -12.11 -9.04
CA GLU A 51 3.43 -11.02 -10.00
C GLU A 51 3.11 -9.63 -9.42
N GLY A 52 2.62 -9.55 -8.18
CA GLY A 52 2.31 -8.27 -7.52
C GLY A 52 1.02 -7.60 -8.04
N MET A 53 0.16 -8.34 -8.75
CA MET A 53 -1.12 -7.80 -9.26
C MET A 53 -2.22 -7.78 -8.19
N ILE A 54 -2.19 -8.75 -7.26
CA ILE A 54 -3.12 -8.82 -6.12
C ILE A 54 -2.37 -9.17 -4.84
N LYS A 55 -2.80 -8.64 -3.70
CA LYS A 55 -2.23 -8.93 -2.38
C LYS A 55 -2.96 -10.10 -1.73
N ARG A 56 -2.22 -11.10 -1.25
CA ARG A 56 -2.77 -12.12 -0.37
C ARG A 56 -2.95 -11.55 1.03
N VAL A 57 -4.19 -11.46 1.51
CA VAL A 57 -4.51 -10.93 2.84
C VAL A 57 -4.38 -12.02 3.91
N ASN A 58 -4.78 -13.25 3.58
CA ASN A 58 -4.59 -14.41 4.45
C ASN A 58 -4.51 -15.71 3.64
N LYS A 59 -4.53 -16.87 4.31
CA LYS A 59 -4.42 -18.17 3.63
C LYS A 59 -5.46 -18.39 2.51
N ARG A 60 -6.63 -17.73 2.57
CA ARG A 60 -7.78 -17.98 1.68
C ARG A 60 -8.28 -16.76 0.90
N LYS A 61 -7.88 -15.53 1.25
CA LYS A 61 -8.41 -14.29 0.68
C LYS A 61 -7.33 -13.43 0.00
N TYR A 62 -7.75 -12.74 -1.06
CA TYR A 62 -6.96 -11.86 -1.90
C TYR A 62 -7.63 -10.49 -2.02
N ARG A 63 -6.85 -9.44 -2.22
CA ARG A 63 -7.30 -8.05 -2.35
C ARG A 63 -6.52 -7.38 -3.48
N ALA A 64 -7.13 -6.45 -4.20
CA ALA A 64 -6.41 -5.65 -5.19
C ALA A 64 -5.32 -4.79 -4.53
N ILE A 65 -4.23 -4.57 -5.26
CA ILE A 65 -3.21 -3.59 -4.87
C ILE A 65 -3.58 -2.32 -5.64
N LYS A 66 -4.12 -1.31 -4.95
CA LYS A 66 -4.09 0.04 -5.51
C LYS A 66 -2.67 0.56 -5.32
N ASN A 67 -1.99 0.86 -6.43
CA ASN A 67 -0.81 1.71 -6.40
C ASN A 67 -1.28 3.09 -5.95
N ASP A 68 -1.32 3.29 -4.63
CA ASP A 68 -1.48 4.60 -4.05
C ASP A 68 -0.15 5.37 -4.26
N GLU A 69 0.17 5.74 -5.50
CA GLU A 69 1.18 6.77 -5.76
C GLU A 69 0.82 8.08 -5.01
N GLN A 70 -0.45 8.24 -4.62
CA GLN A 70 -0.95 9.33 -3.79
C GLN A 70 -0.74 9.15 -2.27
N ASN A 71 -0.54 7.93 -1.72
CA ASN A 71 -0.25 7.78 -0.27
C ASN A 71 1.24 7.95 0.05
N ILE A 72 2.13 7.62 -0.89
CA ILE A 72 3.58 7.73 -0.69
C ILE A 72 4.01 9.20 -0.66
N THR A 73 3.39 10.06 -1.47
CA THR A 73 3.67 11.51 -1.47
C THR A 73 3.24 12.16 -0.16
N HIS A 74 2.06 11.83 0.36
CA HIS A 74 1.56 12.41 1.61
C HIS A 74 2.45 12.02 2.81
N THR A 75 2.76 10.72 2.93
CA THR A 75 3.58 10.22 4.05
C THR A 75 5.01 10.77 4.02
N LYS A 76 5.60 10.95 2.82
CA LYS A 76 6.93 11.57 2.69
C LYS A 76 6.89 13.05 3.05
N MET A 77 5.84 13.77 2.67
CA MET A 77 5.69 15.18 2.99
C MET A 77 5.53 15.38 4.50
N ASP A 78 4.72 14.54 5.17
CA ASP A 78 4.53 14.58 6.62
C ASP A 78 5.83 14.28 7.39
N ILE A 79 6.65 13.33 6.91
CA ILE A 79 7.96 13.02 7.52
C ILE A 79 8.95 14.18 7.33
N ILE A 80 9.03 14.75 6.13
CA ILE A 80 9.92 15.89 5.83
C ILE A 80 9.53 17.10 6.67
N GLN A 81 8.24 17.41 6.75
CA GLN A 81 7.72 18.52 7.55
C GLN A 81 8.08 18.36 9.03
N LYS A 82 7.92 17.16 9.58
CA LYS A 82 8.28 16.86 10.97
C LYS A 82 9.78 16.98 11.24
N ILE A 83 10.64 16.60 10.28
CA ILE A 83 12.09 16.78 10.38
C ILE A 83 12.43 18.28 10.42
N ILE A 84 11.85 19.08 9.52
CA ILE A 84 12.08 20.52 9.45
C ILE A 84 11.60 21.20 10.74
N GLU A 85 10.40 20.89 11.22
CA GLU A 85 9.87 21.43 12.48
C GLU A 85 10.79 21.13 13.65
N THR A 86 11.27 19.88 13.74
CA THR A 86 12.20 19.46 14.79
C THR A 86 13.53 20.23 14.70
N GLU A 87 14.11 20.40 13.52
CA GLU A 87 15.36 21.17 13.35
C GLU A 87 15.18 22.66 13.65
N CYS A 88 14.04 23.25 13.27
CA CYS A 88 13.72 24.63 13.57
C CYS A 88 13.57 24.86 15.09
N GLU A 89 12.89 23.96 15.80
CA GLU A 89 12.79 24.02 17.26
C GLU A 89 14.15 23.92 17.95
N HIS A 90 15.02 23.00 17.50
CA HIS A 90 16.37 22.88 18.05
C HIS A 90 17.19 24.16 17.86
N LYS A 91 17.20 24.73 16.65
CA LYS A 91 17.91 25.99 16.38
C LYS A 91 17.34 27.17 17.16
N LEU A 92 16.01 27.23 17.33
CA LEU A 92 15.38 28.25 18.16
C LEU A 92 15.78 28.11 19.63
N ASN A 93 15.84 26.89 20.15
CA ASN A 93 16.29 26.63 21.53
C ASN A 93 17.77 26.96 21.74
N GLU A 94 18.64 26.69 20.76
CA GLU A 94 20.04 27.13 20.80
C GLU A 94 20.16 28.66 20.81
N ILE A 95 19.41 29.36 19.96
CA ILE A 95 19.39 30.83 19.94
C ILE A 95 18.85 31.39 21.25
N LEU A 96 17.78 30.81 21.81
CA LEU A 96 17.23 31.21 23.10
C LEU A 96 18.20 30.94 24.25
N ALA A 97 19.00 29.86 24.19
CA ALA A 97 20.05 29.61 25.17
C ALA A 97 21.19 30.63 25.07
N ILE A 98 21.54 31.09 23.86
CA ILE A 98 22.53 32.16 23.64
C ILE A 98 21.99 33.51 24.14
N LEU A 99 20.74 33.86 23.81
CA LEU A 99 20.12 35.13 24.21
C LEU A 99 19.73 35.16 25.69
N GLY A 100 19.31 34.03 26.25
CA GLY A 100 18.96 33.85 27.67
C GLY A 100 20.16 33.52 28.57
N GLY A 101 21.30 33.17 28.00
CA GLY A 101 22.56 32.85 28.69
C GLY A 101 23.29 34.04 29.31
N ASN A 102 22.80 35.27 29.11
CA ASN A 102 23.31 36.46 29.80
C ASN A 102 22.50 36.79 31.07
N LYS A 103 22.41 35.82 31.98
CA LYS A 103 22.10 36.06 33.39
C LYS A 103 23.01 35.23 34.29
N LYS A 104 24.29 35.60 34.32
CA LYS A 104 25.10 35.61 35.54
C LYS A 104 26.10 36.77 35.47
N GLU A 105 25.60 37.94 35.87
CA GLU A 105 26.39 38.90 36.63
C GLU A 105 26.69 38.31 38.02
N SER A 106 27.84 38.71 38.57
CA SER A 106 28.44 38.41 39.90
C SER A 106 29.28 37.14 40.01
#